data_AF-A0A3D3H2F4-F1
#
_entry.id   AF-A0A3D3H2F4-F1
#
_cell.length_a   1.000
_cell.length_b   1.000
_cell.length_c   1.000
_cell.angle_alpha   90.00
_cell.angle_beta   90.00
_cell.angle_gamma   90.00
#
_symmetry.space_group_name_H-M   'P 1'
#
loop_
_entity.id
_entity.type
_entity.pdbx_description
1 polymer ?
#
loop_
_entity_poly.entity_id
_entity_poly.type
_entity_poly.pdbx_seq_one_letter_code
_entity_poly.pdbx_strand_id
1 'polypeptide(L)'
;HDGLSRLALAAEPGAAGLTLLPYFEGERTPNLPDATAALTGMTLASTTRENLARAAVEGMLSGLGAGLDALRALDVPLRRAVLIGGGAQSEAVREIAPAVFGMPVEVPSPGEYVALGAARQAASVLD
;
A
#
# COMPACT_ATOMS: atom_id res chain seq x y z
N HIS A 1 15.38 -1.37 -2.99
CA HIS A 1 14.29 -0.86 -2.14
C HIS A 1 14.82 -0.30 -0.82
N ASP A 2 15.88 -0.89 -0.25
CA ASP A 2 16.46 -0.48 1.05
C ASP A 2 16.75 1.01 1.20
N GLY A 3 17.35 1.65 0.18
CA GLY A 3 17.66 3.08 0.23
C GLY A 3 16.41 3.96 0.34
N LEU A 4 15.38 3.67 -0.45
CA LEU A 4 14.10 4.39 -0.41
C LEU A 4 13.35 4.09 0.89
N SER A 5 13.37 2.82 1.32
CA SER A 5 12.76 2.36 2.57
C SER A 5 13.34 3.12 3.77
N ARG A 6 14.67 3.22 3.85
CA ARG A 6 15.36 3.95 4.91
C ARG A 6 15.02 5.43 4.92
N LEU A 7 14.93 6.06 3.75
CA LEU A 7 14.54 7.48 3.63
C LEU A 7 13.09 7.69 4.07
N ALA A 8 12.18 6.82 3.66
CA ALA A 8 10.76 6.91 4.04
C ALA A 8 10.58 6.75 5.56
N LEU A 9 11.31 5.82 6.18
CA LEU A 9 11.27 5.59 7.63
C LEU A 9 11.96 6.70 8.44
N ALA A 10 12.83 7.51 7.82
CA ALA A 10 13.47 8.65 8.46
C ALA A 10 12.59 9.92 8.49
N ALA A 11 11.50 9.95 7.73
CA ALA A 11 10.53 11.04 7.76
C ALA A 11 9.33 10.68 8.65
N GLU A 12 8.76 11.70 9.28
CA GLU A 12 7.55 11.58 10.10
C GLU A 12 6.30 11.25 9.27
N PRO A 13 5.26 10.63 9.87
CA PRO A 13 3.97 10.43 9.21
C PRO A 13 3.41 11.70 8.57
N GLY A 14 2.87 11.56 7.36
CA GLY A 14 2.34 12.68 6.58
C GLY A 14 3.38 13.52 5.85
N ALA A 15 4.67 13.15 5.88
CA ALA A 15 5.74 13.72 5.05
C ALA A 15 5.80 15.27 5.07
N ALA A 16 5.56 15.87 6.25
CA ALA A 16 5.46 17.33 6.43
C ALA A 16 4.45 18.02 5.47
N GLY A 17 3.36 17.33 5.13
CA GLY A 17 2.30 17.81 4.24
C GLY A 17 2.50 17.47 2.76
N LEU A 18 3.62 16.84 2.40
CA LEU A 18 3.87 16.41 1.02
C LEU A 18 3.03 15.18 0.68
N THR A 19 2.25 15.24 -0.41
CA THR A 19 1.34 14.16 -0.81
C THR A 19 1.57 13.76 -2.26
N LEU A 20 1.73 12.46 -2.53
CA LEU A 20 1.77 11.90 -3.87
C LEU A 20 0.44 11.19 -4.18
N LEU A 21 -0.23 11.60 -5.26
CA LEU A 21 -1.24 10.80 -5.95
C LEU A 21 -0.55 10.00 -7.05
N PRO A 22 -0.44 8.66 -6.94
CA PRO A 22 0.49 7.86 -7.75
C PRO A 22 -0.12 7.35 -9.07
N TYR A 23 -1.03 8.11 -9.70
CA TYR A 23 -1.70 7.71 -10.96
C TYR A 23 -0.81 7.94 -12.18
N PHE A 24 0.39 7.35 -12.18
CA PHE A 24 1.42 7.59 -13.19
C PHE A 24 1.00 7.19 -14.61
N GLU A 25 0.08 6.23 -14.74
CA GLU A 25 -0.43 5.69 -16.01
C GLU A 25 -1.97 5.59 -15.99
N GLY A 26 -2.63 6.55 -15.35
CA GLY A 26 -4.04 6.44 -14.98
C GLY A 26 -4.26 5.52 -13.77
N GLU A 27 -5.52 5.21 -13.50
CA GLU A 27 -5.91 4.33 -12.40
C GLU A 27 -7.17 3.52 -12.76
N ARG A 28 -7.22 2.27 -12.31
CA ARG A 28 -8.37 1.38 -12.47
C ARG A 28 -9.33 1.47 -11.30
N THR A 29 -8.80 1.70 -10.09
CA THR A 29 -9.60 1.84 -8.87
C THR A 29 -9.06 3.01 -8.04
N PRO A 30 -9.69 4.19 -8.11
CA PRO A 30 -10.92 4.51 -8.84
C PRO A 30 -10.75 4.51 -10.36
N ASN A 31 -11.86 4.41 -11.11
CA ASN A 31 -11.84 4.35 -12.58
C ASN A 31 -11.49 5.72 -13.20
N LEU A 32 -10.19 6.00 -13.34
CA LEU A 32 -9.62 7.25 -13.83
C LEU A 32 -8.52 6.94 -14.87
N PRO A 33 -8.89 6.43 -16.05
CA PRO A 33 -7.92 5.90 -17.03
C PRO A 33 -6.98 6.97 -17.61
N ASP A 34 -7.43 8.22 -17.65
CA ASP A 34 -6.66 9.33 -18.24
C ASP A 34 -5.99 10.22 -17.17
N ALA A 35 -6.02 9.81 -15.90
CA ALA A 35 -5.38 10.59 -14.82
C ALA A 35 -3.85 10.53 -14.91
N THR A 36 -3.21 11.56 -14.37
CA THR A 36 -1.76 11.64 -14.21
C THR A 36 -1.39 11.83 -12.74
N ALA A 37 -0.18 11.42 -12.37
CA ALA A 37 0.31 11.56 -11.02
C ALA A 37 0.47 13.04 -10.63
N ALA A 38 0.26 13.34 -9.35
CA ALA A 38 0.42 14.68 -8.80
C ALA A 38 1.19 14.63 -7.49
N LEU A 39 2.16 15.53 -7.33
CA LEU A 39 2.86 15.79 -6.07
C LEU A 39 2.43 17.16 -5.56
N THR A 40 1.79 17.22 -4.40
CA THR A 40 1.22 18.45 -3.82
C THR A 40 1.77 18.69 -2.40
N GLY A 41 1.59 19.91 -1.89
CA GLY A 41 2.10 20.28 -0.55
C GLY A 41 3.60 20.59 -0.52
N MET A 42 4.21 20.87 -1.68
CA MET A 42 5.61 21.23 -1.77
C MET A 42 5.88 22.61 -1.15
N THR A 43 6.80 22.63 -0.18
CA THR A 43 7.37 23.82 0.45
C THR A 43 8.87 23.62 0.60
N LEU A 44 9.63 24.67 0.95
CA LEU A 44 11.06 24.51 1.26
C LEU A 44 11.30 23.53 2.42
N ALA A 45 10.40 23.50 3.41
CA ALA A 45 10.52 22.61 4.56
C ALA A 45 10.11 21.16 4.25
N SER A 46 9.08 20.97 3.41
CA SER A 46 8.56 19.64 3.10
C SER A 46 9.33 18.93 1.98
N THR A 47 10.04 19.66 1.11
CA THR A 47 10.74 19.07 -0.05
C THR A 47 12.13 18.54 0.33
N THR A 48 12.16 17.51 1.17
CA THR A 48 13.37 16.74 1.51
C THR A 48 13.34 15.37 0.86
N ARG A 49 14.49 14.68 0.81
CA ARG A 49 14.59 13.34 0.22
C ARG A 49 13.76 12.32 1.01
N GLU A 50 13.75 12.48 2.33
CA GLU A 50 13.03 11.66 3.29
C GLU A 50 11.52 11.84 3.12
N ASN A 51 11.04 13.08 3.04
CA ASN A 51 9.62 13.37 2.81
C ASN A 51 9.15 12.93 1.43
N LEU A 52 9.97 13.09 0.38
CA LEU A 52 9.65 12.56 -0.95
C LEU A 52 9.52 11.03 -0.92
N ALA A 53 10.40 10.33 -0.22
CA ALA A 53 10.32 8.89 -0.06
C ALA A 53 9.08 8.47 0.77
N ARG A 54 8.79 9.20 1.86
CA ARG A 54 7.61 8.98 2.70
C ARG A 54 6.31 9.19 1.92
N ALA A 55 6.19 10.30 1.19
CA ALA A 55 5.04 10.61 0.35
C ALA A 55 4.85 9.54 -0.75
N ALA A 56 5.93 9.00 -1.31
CA ALA A 56 5.83 7.90 -2.27
C ALA A 56 5.25 6.62 -1.66
N VAL A 57 5.69 6.24 -0.45
CA VAL A 57 5.17 5.04 0.25
C VAL A 57 3.74 5.26 0.74
N GLU A 58 3.46 6.38 1.41
CA GLU A 58 2.12 6.71 1.89
C GLU A 58 1.13 6.90 0.74
N GLY A 59 1.55 7.54 -0.36
CA GLY A 59 0.73 7.72 -1.56
C GLY A 59 0.37 6.39 -2.23
N MET A 60 1.34 5.50 -2.41
CA MET A 60 1.12 4.14 -2.92
C MET A 60 0.12 3.36 -2.05
N LEU A 61 0.32 3.38 -0.73
CA LEU A 61 -0.57 2.68 0.21
C LEU A 61 -1.97 3.30 0.20
N SER A 62 -2.06 4.64 0.22
CA SER A 62 -3.34 5.37 0.20
C SER A 62 -4.09 5.18 -1.11
N GLY A 63 -3.40 4.90 -2.22
CA GLY A 63 -4.02 4.54 -3.50
C GLY A 63 -4.91 3.29 -3.41
N LEU A 64 -4.65 2.38 -2.47
CA LEU A 64 -5.51 1.22 -2.21
C LEU A 64 -6.79 1.59 -1.44
N GLY A 65 -6.88 2.82 -0.91
CA GLY A 65 -7.99 3.32 -0.10
C GLY A 65 -9.33 3.22 -0.81
N ALA A 66 -9.41 3.52 -2.11
CA ALA A 66 -10.65 3.41 -2.88
C ALA A 66 -11.21 1.98 -2.89
N GLY A 67 -10.34 0.95 -2.92
CA GLY A 67 -10.75 -0.45 -2.79
C GLY A 67 -11.23 -0.79 -1.38
N LEU A 68 -10.55 -0.28 -0.34
CA LEU A 68 -10.98 -0.47 1.05
C LEU A 68 -12.34 0.20 1.33
N ASP A 69 -12.54 1.41 0.82
CA ASP A 69 -13.78 2.16 0.98
C ASP A 69 -14.92 1.50 0.21
N ALA A 70 -14.66 0.94 -0.97
CA ALA A 70 -15.64 0.13 -1.68
C ALA A 70 -16.08 -1.10 -0.88
N LEU A 71 -15.15 -1.80 -0.21
CA LEU A 71 -15.49 -2.93 0.67
C LEU A 71 -16.30 -2.47 1.90
N ARG A 72 -15.93 -1.35 2.51
CA ARG A 72 -16.66 -0.76 3.65
C ARG A 72 -18.08 -0.34 3.26
N ALA A 73 -18.26 0.24 2.07
CA ALA A 73 -19.57 0.64 1.56
C ALA A 73 -20.52 -0.56 1.31
N LEU A 74 -19.96 -1.77 1.22
CA LEU A 74 -20.71 -3.03 1.13
C LEU A 74 -20.87 -3.73 2.49
N ASP A 75 -20.59 -3.03 3.60
CA ASP A 75 -20.62 -3.55 4.97
C ASP A 75 -19.76 -4.82 5.20
N VAL A 76 -18.70 -5.00 4.40
CA VAL A 76 -17.77 -6.12 4.57
C VAL A 76 -16.88 -5.86 5.78
N PRO A 77 -16.87 -6.73 6.81
CA PRO A 77 -16.06 -6.53 8.00
C PRO A 77 -14.57 -6.73 7.70
N LEU A 78 -13.81 -5.63 7.65
CA LEU A 78 -12.37 -5.64 7.45
C LEU A 78 -11.65 -5.81 8.79
N ARG A 79 -11.10 -7.01 9.04
CA ARG A 79 -10.41 -7.32 10.31
C ARG A 79 -8.89 -7.16 10.25
N ARG A 80 -8.30 -7.41 9.09
CA ARG A 80 -6.86 -7.32 8.83
C ARG A 80 -6.60 -7.34 7.32
N ALA A 81 -5.47 -6.79 6.92
CA ALA A 81 -4.93 -6.96 5.57
C ALA A 81 -3.82 -8.03 5.57
N VAL A 82 -3.65 -8.72 4.44
CA VAL A 82 -2.53 -9.63 4.22
C VAL A 82 -1.68 -9.05 3.09
N LEU A 83 -0.46 -8.64 3.40
CA LEU A 83 0.45 -8.00 2.46
C LEU A 83 1.36 -9.06 1.82
N ILE A 84 1.18 -9.26 0.52
CA ILE A 84 1.94 -10.21 -0.30
C ILE A 84 2.61 -9.51 -1.49
N GLY A 85 3.37 -10.26 -2.29
CA GLY A 85 4.05 -9.75 -3.48
C GLY A 85 5.31 -8.93 -3.16
N GLY A 86 5.90 -8.32 -4.19
CA GLY A 86 7.17 -7.59 -4.07
C GLY A 86 7.13 -6.42 -3.07
N GLY A 87 5.97 -5.77 -2.91
CA GLY A 87 5.78 -4.68 -1.94
C GLY A 87 6.03 -5.12 -0.49
N ALA A 88 5.72 -6.38 -0.16
CA ALA A 88 5.94 -6.97 1.16
C ALA A 88 7.43 -7.06 1.54
N GLN A 89 8.35 -6.99 0.58
CA GLN A 89 9.80 -7.00 0.84
C GLN A 89 10.29 -5.67 1.41
N SER A 90 9.60 -4.56 1.14
CA SER A 90 9.95 -3.24 1.64
C SER A 90 9.57 -3.08 3.11
N GLU A 91 10.55 -2.83 3.97
CA GLU A 91 10.33 -2.57 5.40
C GLU A 91 9.41 -1.36 5.62
N ALA A 92 9.64 -0.25 4.90
CA ALA A 92 8.80 0.94 5.00
C ALA A 92 7.34 0.64 4.67
N VAL A 93 7.07 -0.21 3.67
CA VAL A 93 5.69 -0.61 3.34
C VAL A 93 5.08 -1.41 4.48
N ARG A 94 5.82 -2.39 5.04
CA ARG A 94 5.33 -3.21 6.16
C ARG A 94 5.02 -2.38 7.41
N GLU A 95 5.88 -1.42 7.75
CA GLU A 95 5.73 -0.59 8.95
C GLU A 95 4.68 0.52 8.81
N ILE A 96 4.54 1.11 7.61
CA ILE A 96 3.63 2.24 7.38
C ILE A 96 2.20 1.76 7.06
N ALA A 97 2.03 0.61 6.42
CA ALA A 97 0.72 0.10 5.98
C ALA A 97 -0.34 0.02 7.09
N PRO A 98 -0.05 -0.48 8.32
CA PRO A 98 -1.06 -0.53 9.38
C PRO A 98 -1.64 0.84 9.74
N ALA A 99 -0.79 1.86 9.79
CA ALA A 99 -1.21 3.22 10.08
C ALA A 99 -2.07 3.80 8.94
N VAL A 100 -1.68 3.56 7.68
CA VAL A 100 -2.43 4.05 6.51
C VAL A 100 -3.78 3.34 6.35
N PHE A 101 -3.83 2.01 6.54
CA PHE A 101 -5.07 1.24 6.39
C PHE A 101 -6.00 1.33 7.61
N GLY A 102 -5.45 1.71 8.78
CA GLY A 102 -6.18 1.71 10.04
C GLY A 102 -6.56 0.31 10.52
N MET A 103 -5.78 -0.72 10.17
CA MET A 103 -6.03 -2.11 10.56
C MET A 103 -4.73 -2.92 10.64
N PRO A 104 -4.71 -4.06 11.35
CA PRO A 104 -3.56 -4.96 11.37
C PRO A 104 -3.16 -5.41 9.96
N VAL A 105 -1.85 -5.47 9.68
CA VAL A 105 -1.30 -5.99 8.42
C VAL A 105 -0.42 -7.20 8.74
N GLU A 106 -0.77 -8.35 8.17
CA GLU A 106 0.01 -9.57 8.28
C GLU A 106 0.86 -9.78 7.03
N VAL A 107 2.12 -10.18 7.22
CA VAL A 107 3.03 -10.54 6.12
C VAL A 107 3.34 -12.03 6.24
N PRO A 108 2.73 -12.89 5.41
CA PRO A 108 2.98 -14.33 5.47
C PRO A 108 4.36 -14.66 4.90
N SER A 109 4.90 -15.82 5.30
CA SER A 109 6.09 -16.38 4.67
C SER A 109 5.87 -16.56 3.17
N PRO A 110 6.83 -16.16 2.30
CA PRO A 110 6.72 -16.34 0.86
C PRO A 110 6.37 -17.78 0.47
N GLY A 111 5.48 -17.95 -0.49
CA GLY A 111 5.11 -19.27 -0.99
C GLY A 111 4.29 -19.23 -2.27
N GLU A 112 4.08 -20.40 -2.85
CA GLU A 112 3.29 -20.60 -4.07
C GLU A 112 1.79 -20.61 -3.73
N TYR A 113 1.25 -19.45 -3.34
CA TYR A 113 -0.10 -19.34 -2.79
C TYR A 113 -1.19 -19.85 -3.74
N VAL A 114 -1.00 -19.72 -5.06
CA VAL A 114 -1.91 -20.27 -6.07
C VAL A 114 -1.89 -21.81 -6.05
N ALA A 115 -0.71 -22.42 -6.11
CA ALA A 115 -0.59 -23.88 -6.09
C ALA A 115 -1.08 -24.49 -4.77
N LEU A 116 -0.73 -23.84 -3.63
CA LEU A 116 -1.21 -24.24 -2.30
C LEU A 116 -2.73 -24.13 -2.19
N GLY A 117 -3.33 -23.07 -2.74
CA GLY A 117 -4.78 -22.90 -2.80
C GLY A 117 -5.47 -24.00 -3.59
N ALA A 118 -4.94 -24.31 -4.79
CA ALA A 118 -5.47 -25.38 -5.64
C ALA A 118 -5.37 -26.77 -4.97
N ALA A 119 -4.24 -27.08 -4.33
CA ALA A 119 -4.05 -28.32 -3.60
C ALA A 119 -5.02 -28.44 -2.41
N ARG A 120 -5.24 -27.34 -1.66
CA ARG A 120 -6.23 -27.30 -0.57
C ARG A 120 -7.66 -27.51 -1.07
N GLN A 121 -8.03 -26.90 -2.19
CA GLN A 121 -9.33 -27.10 -2.80
C GLN A 121 -9.54 -28.56 -3.21
N ALA A 122 -8.55 -29.19 -3.86
CA ALA A 122 -8.62 -30.60 -4.23
C ALA A 122 -8.77 -31.51 -3.01
N ALA A 123 -8.00 -31.26 -1.94
CA ALA A 123 -8.11 -32.00 -0.68
C ALA A 123 -9.51 -31.91 -0.07
N SER A 124 -10.13 -30.71 -0.05
CA SER A 124 -11.47 -30.52 0.54
C SER A 124 -12.62 -31.25 -0.15
N VAL A 125 -12.40 -31.77 -1.37
CA VAL A 125 -13.41 -32.56 -2.12
C VAL A 125 -13.16 -34.07 -1.94
N LEU A 126 -11.97 -34.46 -1.48
CA LEU A 126 -11.59 -35.85 -1.24
C LEU A 126 -11.95 -36.35 0.16
N ASP A 127 -12.11 -35.42 1.11
CA ASP A 127 -12.63 -35.66 2.47
C ASP A 127 -14.18 -35.69 2.49
#